data_AF-A0A1L9NTQ2-F1
#
_entry.id   AF-A0A1L9NTQ2-F1
#
_cell.length_a   1.000
_cell.length_b   1.000
_cell.length_c   1.000
_cell.angle_alpha   90.00
_cell.angle_beta   90.00
_cell.angle_gamma   90.00
#
_symmetry.space_group_name_H-M   'P 1'
#
loop_
_entity.id
_entity.type
_entity.pdbx_description
1 polymer ?
#
loop_
_entity_poly.entity_id
_entity_poly.type
_entity_poly.pdbx_seq_one_letter_code
_entity_poly.pdbx_strand_id
1 'polypeptide(L)'
;MRALSVLGTITVVFAALFATGVPLDGLEWLSAACGPVNDRQTTANLGCFTGLGVRALQFSWLVAVSFVILLMLCSLKGFRKNLWDKRSIYLAICSAMLILWMTITVAIWAMAVKFIQNVPIAGVVPAKDIVENGFVEATQTIVYGVFSLLVIAVVAFGVAKKRGSVRDELSKHETESSDIDKKYGRVILNPWLNLALLIGIIAFAFSSFTALAEFALGKPEKLQITGFFADLYRTAYAWDAYFKTGGTVAFFVTTAIGFLILNFSSVIASGVGVARDVTTYLTRTHRANPMQKGSNSAYFYADEIQARFKEVVAHMLDQEGRARISRITFMTHSQGTVIAAVGLKEIAKDMPVKPTLVTMGSPLTQIYGHYFEKNYQFSPESNAALKNWYNIYRGDDFVGTRVQGHKVGAQNYKVRPKGHSHYWSDQIVWDQFKKLKIFSD
;
A
#
# COMPACT_ATOMS: atom_id res chain seq x y z
N MET A 1 3.81 1.51 -13.91
CA MET A 1 4.08 2.75 -13.13
C MET A 1 5.51 3.28 -13.30
N ARG A 2 6.58 2.51 -13.02
CA ARG A 2 7.96 3.00 -13.27
C ARG A 2 8.21 3.35 -14.74
N ALA A 3 7.82 2.47 -15.67
CA ALA A 3 7.90 2.76 -17.11
C ALA A 3 7.08 3.99 -17.54
N LEU A 4 5.89 4.20 -16.95
CA LEU A 4 5.03 5.37 -17.15
C LEU A 4 5.69 6.68 -16.67
N SER A 5 6.32 6.64 -15.50
CA SER A 5 7.04 7.79 -14.94
C SER A 5 8.29 8.11 -15.77
N VAL A 6 8.96 7.09 -16.29
CA VAL A 6 10.16 7.23 -17.16
C VAL A 6 9.78 7.78 -18.53
N LEU A 7 8.82 7.18 -19.23
CA LEU A 7 8.28 7.70 -20.50
C LEU A 7 7.84 9.15 -20.36
N GLY A 8 7.26 9.46 -19.20
CA GLY A 8 6.80 10.79 -18.91
C GLY A 8 7.88 11.84 -18.70
N THR A 9 8.82 11.50 -17.83
CA THR A 9 10.02 12.32 -17.59
C THR A 9 10.79 12.53 -18.89
N ILE A 10 10.93 11.50 -19.71
CA ILE A 10 11.53 11.59 -21.05
C ILE A 10 10.78 12.61 -21.89
N THR A 11 9.45 12.52 -21.99
CA THR A 11 8.65 13.44 -22.83
C THR A 11 8.79 14.90 -22.39
N VAL A 12 8.82 15.17 -21.07
CA VAL A 12 9.00 16.52 -20.51
C VAL A 12 10.42 17.03 -20.71
N VAL A 13 11.44 16.21 -20.41
CA VAL A 13 12.85 16.57 -20.57
C VAL A 13 13.14 16.88 -22.04
N PHE A 14 12.62 16.09 -22.97
CA PHE A 14 12.75 16.37 -24.39
C PHE A 14 12.02 17.64 -24.80
N ALA A 15 10.78 17.87 -24.34
CA ALA A 15 10.06 19.12 -24.61
C ALA A 15 10.83 20.35 -24.08
N ALA A 16 11.49 20.23 -22.93
CA ALA A 16 12.31 21.29 -22.33
C ALA A 16 13.66 21.50 -23.05
N LEU A 17 14.33 20.43 -23.47
CA LEU A 17 15.59 20.51 -24.25
C LEU A 17 15.34 21.13 -25.64
N PHE A 18 14.23 20.77 -26.30
CA PHE A 18 13.82 21.42 -27.55
C PHE A 18 13.42 22.89 -27.35
N ALA A 19 12.71 23.20 -26.26
CA ALA A 19 12.34 24.57 -25.92
C ALA A 19 13.55 25.48 -25.66
N THR A 20 14.69 24.92 -25.27
CA THR A 20 15.93 25.67 -25.01
C THR A 20 16.85 25.75 -26.23
N GLY A 21 16.42 25.23 -27.40
CA GLY A 21 17.16 25.33 -28.66
C GLY A 21 18.41 24.45 -28.74
N VAL A 22 18.51 23.41 -27.90
CA VAL A 22 19.66 22.50 -27.89
C VAL A 22 19.58 21.57 -29.11
N PRO A 23 20.61 21.52 -29.99
CA PRO A 23 20.65 20.57 -31.09
C PRO A 23 20.74 19.13 -30.58
N LEU A 24 19.95 18.24 -31.17
CA LEU A 24 19.80 16.83 -30.74
C LEU A 24 20.59 15.89 -31.65
N ASP A 25 21.90 16.06 -31.65
CA ASP A 25 22.79 15.16 -32.37
C ASP A 25 22.73 13.75 -31.74
N GLY A 26 22.36 12.73 -32.52
CA GLY A 26 22.29 11.32 -32.07
C GLY A 26 20.92 10.65 -32.03
N LEU A 27 19.85 11.30 -32.53
CA LEU A 27 18.47 10.77 -32.54
C LEU A 27 17.95 10.48 -33.97
N GLU A 28 18.81 10.03 -34.88
CA GLU A 28 18.45 9.75 -36.29
C GLU A 28 17.35 8.69 -36.47
N TRP A 29 17.16 7.79 -35.51
CA TRP A 29 16.06 6.82 -35.53
C TRP A 29 14.67 7.47 -35.35
N LEU A 30 14.60 8.70 -34.82
CA LEU A 30 13.35 9.45 -34.65
C LEU A 30 12.92 10.20 -35.92
N SER A 31 13.86 10.64 -36.77
CA SER A 31 13.52 11.26 -38.06
C SER A 31 12.92 10.25 -39.05
N ALA A 32 13.18 8.94 -38.87
CA ALA A 32 12.57 7.90 -39.68
C ALA A 32 11.05 7.77 -39.48
N ALA A 33 10.52 8.09 -38.28
CA ALA A 33 9.09 7.98 -37.97
C ALA A 33 8.28 9.27 -38.24
N CYS A 34 8.93 10.44 -38.17
CA CYS A 34 8.28 11.75 -38.33
C CYS A 34 8.75 12.54 -39.58
N GLY A 35 9.71 12.03 -40.36
CA GLY A 35 10.25 12.64 -41.58
C GLY A 35 11.60 13.36 -41.38
N PRO A 36 12.34 13.66 -42.47
CA PRO A 36 13.64 14.33 -42.41
C PRO A 36 13.56 15.75 -41.83
N VAL A 37 14.63 16.21 -41.19
CA VAL A 37 14.69 17.46 -40.42
C VAL A 37 15.23 18.59 -41.30
N ASN A 38 14.38 19.52 -41.72
CA ASN A 38 14.77 20.82 -42.29
C ASN A 38 14.20 21.98 -41.41
N ASP A 39 14.74 23.20 -41.49
CA ASP A 39 14.45 24.32 -40.55
C ASP A 39 12.97 24.75 -40.43
N ARG A 40 12.13 24.56 -41.46
CA ARG A 40 10.66 24.77 -41.39
C ARG A 40 9.88 23.57 -40.85
N GLN A 41 10.55 22.43 -40.72
CA GLN A 41 10.03 21.11 -40.37
C GLN A 41 10.26 20.79 -38.89
N THR A 42 11.13 21.53 -38.19
CA THR A 42 11.44 21.34 -36.77
C THR A 42 10.22 21.48 -35.86
N THR A 43 9.32 22.42 -36.15
CA THR A 43 8.03 22.59 -35.44
C THR A 43 7.01 21.50 -35.78
N ALA A 44 6.99 20.99 -37.01
CA ALA A 44 6.14 19.86 -37.42
C ALA A 44 6.62 18.54 -36.81
N ASN A 45 7.94 18.32 -36.75
CA ASN A 45 8.58 17.16 -36.14
C ASN A 45 8.42 17.17 -34.61
N LEU A 46 8.49 18.34 -33.98
CA LEU A 46 8.15 18.51 -32.57
C LEU A 46 6.70 18.10 -32.31
N GLY A 47 5.75 18.60 -33.12
CA GLY A 47 4.33 18.25 -33.05
C GLY A 47 4.05 16.76 -33.23
N CYS A 48 4.73 16.11 -34.18
CA CYS A 48 4.66 14.67 -34.40
C CYS A 48 5.16 13.88 -33.19
N PHE A 49 6.34 14.21 -32.66
CA PHE A 49 6.93 13.53 -31.50
C PHE A 49 6.11 13.71 -30.23
N THR A 50 5.73 14.94 -29.92
CA THR A 50 4.87 15.20 -28.75
C THR A 50 3.50 14.56 -28.92
N GLY A 51 2.95 14.53 -30.15
CA GLY A 51 1.71 13.83 -30.45
C GLY A 51 1.81 12.32 -30.22
N LEU A 52 2.93 11.70 -30.60
CA LEU A 52 3.23 10.29 -30.31
C LEU A 52 3.40 10.05 -28.80
N GLY A 53 4.12 10.92 -28.09
CA GLY A 53 4.28 10.85 -26.63
C GLY A 53 2.95 10.99 -25.88
N VAL A 54 2.10 11.94 -26.28
CA VAL A 54 0.74 12.12 -25.77
C VAL A 54 -0.10 10.86 -26.02
N ARG A 55 -0.08 10.30 -27.23
CA ARG A 55 -0.83 9.08 -27.55
C ARG A 55 -0.33 7.86 -26.77
N ALA A 56 0.98 7.71 -26.61
CA ALA A 56 1.57 6.65 -25.80
C ALA A 56 1.19 6.80 -24.32
N LEU A 57 1.14 8.03 -23.81
CA LEU A 57 0.68 8.32 -22.46
C LEU A 57 -0.82 8.04 -22.29
N GLN A 58 -1.65 8.47 -23.23
CA GLN A 58 -3.10 8.17 -23.26
C GLN A 58 -3.34 6.65 -23.28
N PHE A 59 -2.62 5.91 -24.12
CA PHE A 59 -2.72 4.45 -24.20
C PHE A 59 -2.29 3.77 -22.91
N SER A 60 -1.17 4.19 -22.33
CA SER A 60 -0.68 3.61 -21.07
C SER A 60 -1.57 3.98 -19.86
N TRP A 61 -2.23 5.14 -19.90
CA TRP A 61 -3.29 5.50 -18.97
C TRP A 61 -4.51 4.59 -19.11
N LEU A 62 -4.94 4.34 -20.34
CA LEU A 62 -6.02 3.41 -20.68
C LEU A 62 -5.70 1.98 -20.17
N VAL A 63 -4.45 1.53 -20.28
CA VAL A 63 -4.01 0.25 -19.70
C VAL A 63 -4.12 0.28 -18.18
N ALA A 64 -3.61 1.32 -17.52
CA ALA A 64 -3.65 1.44 -16.06
C ALA A 64 -5.09 1.42 -15.52
N VAL A 65 -5.97 2.18 -16.17
CA VAL A 65 -7.41 2.15 -15.96
C VAL A 65 -8.00 0.77 -16.15
N SER A 66 -7.67 0.10 -17.26
CA SER A 66 -8.26 -1.21 -17.59
C SER A 66 -7.91 -2.23 -16.51
N PHE A 67 -6.69 -2.14 -15.97
CA PHE A 67 -6.33 -2.89 -14.77
C PHE A 67 -7.20 -2.54 -13.57
N VAL A 68 -7.51 -1.26 -13.30
CA VAL A 68 -8.45 -0.87 -12.23
C VAL A 68 -9.83 -1.50 -12.42
N ILE A 69 -10.37 -1.48 -13.65
CA ILE A 69 -11.67 -2.08 -13.97
C ILE A 69 -11.64 -3.60 -13.78
N LEU A 70 -10.59 -4.28 -14.25
CA LEU A 70 -10.42 -5.72 -14.05
C LEU A 70 -10.33 -6.06 -12.55
N LEU A 71 -9.59 -5.27 -11.77
CA LEU A 71 -9.52 -5.41 -10.32
C LEU A 71 -10.91 -5.20 -9.68
N MET A 72 -11.71 -4.23 -10.15
CA MET A 72 -13.09 -4.00 -9.68
C MET A 72 -14.00 -5.20 -9.96
N LEU A 73 -13.98 -5.74 -11.18
CA LEU A 73 -14.81 -6.88 -11.57
C LEU A 73 -14.45 -8.12 -10.75
N CYS A 74 -13.16 -8.34 -10.51
CA CYS A 74 -12.68 -9.38 -9.59
C CYS A 74 -13.13 -9.12 -8.14
N SER A 75 -13.19 -7.86 -7.68
CA SER A 75 -13.62 -7.51 -6.32
C SER A 75 -15.13 -7.67 -6.11
N LEU A 76 -15.95 -7.42 -7.13
CA LEU A 76 -17.41 -7.47 -7.08
C LEU A 76 -17.96 -8.88 -6.82
N LYS A 77 -17.30 -9.92 -7.36
CA LYS A 77 -17.71 -11.32 -7.16
C LYS A 77 -17.62 -11.74 -5.69
N GLY A 78 -16.64 -11.23 -4.95
CA GLY A 78 -16.56 -11.34 -3.50
C GLY A 78 -17.46 -10.34 -2.76
N PHE A 79 -17.82 -9.22 -3.41
CA PHE A 79 -18.60 -8.15 -2.81
C PHE A 79 -20.00 -8.57 -2.35
N ARG A 80 -20.67 -9.35 -3.20
CA ARG A 80 -22.09 -9.69 -3.08
C ARG A 80 -22.41 -10.74 -2.00
N LYS A 81 -21.43 -11.55 -1.58
CA LYS A 81 -21.66 -12.64 -0.63
C LYS A 81 -21.39 -12.24 0.82
N ASN A 82 -20.26 -11.58 1.09
CA ASN A 82 -19.83 -11.31 2.47
C ASN A 82 -19.31 -9.87 2.61
N LEU A 83 -20.20 -8.89 2.71
CA LEU A 83 -19.86 -7.45 2.85
C LEU A 83 -19.11 -7.13 4.14
N TRP A 84 -19.37 -7.94 5.17
CA TRP A 84 -18.91 -7.73 6.54
C TRP A 84 -17.90 -8.79 7.01
N ASP A 85 -17.62 -9.81 6.20
CA ASP A 85 -16.54 -10.76 6.53
C ASP A 85 -15.20 -10.25 6.07
N LYS A 86 -14.18 -10.60 6.84
CA LYS A 86 -12.80 -10.15 6.70
C LYS A 86 -12.23 -10.64 5.36
N ARG A 87 -12.15 -9.74 4.37
CA ARG A 87 -11.75 -10.06 2.99
C ARG A 87 -10.24 -10.13 2.80
N SER A 88 -9.85 -10.75 1.69
CA SER A 88 -8.50 -10.67 1.12
C SER A 88 -8.08 -9.20 0.95
N ILE A 89 -7.05 -8.81 1.71
CA ILE A 89 -6.44 -7.48 1.72
C ILE A 89 -5.84 -7.11 0.36
N TYR A 90 -5.44 -8.13 -0.40
CA TYR A 90 -4.54 -7.99 -1.54
C TYR A 90 -5.10 -7.05 -2.60
N LEU A 91 -6.36 -7.25 -2.99
CA LEU A 91 -6.98 -6.49 -4.08
C LEU A 91 -7.22 -5.03 -3.71
N ALA A 92 -7.62 -4.78 -2.46
CA ALA A 92 -7.85 -3.42 -1.95
C ALA A 92 -6.53 -2.62 -1.85
N ILE A 93 -5.47 -3.24 -1.34
CA ILE A 93 -4.14 -2.62 -1.28
C ILE A 93 -3.61 -2.36 -2.69
N CYS A 94 -3.71 -3.32 -3.61
CA CYS A 94 -3.28 -3.12 -5.00
C CYS A 94 -4.01 -1.95 -5.65
N SER A 95 -5.33 -1.84 -5.50
CA SER A 95 -6.11 -0.73 -6.05
C SER A 95 -5.77 0.61 -5.39
N ALA A 96 -5.65 0.67 -4.07
CA ALA A 96 -5.27 1.91 -3.36
C ALA A 96 -3.88 2.39 -3.76
N MET A 97 -2.91 1.46 -3.89
CA MET A 97 -1.57 1.77 -4.37
C MET A 97 -1.58 2.27 -5.81
N LEU A 98 -2.37 1.64 -6.68
CA LEU A 98 -2.44 2.05 -8.07
C LEU A 98 -3.07 3.45 -8.21
N ILE A 99 -4.14 3.75 -7.46
CA ILE A 99 -4.74 5.10 -7.35
C ILE A 99 -3.73 6.13 -6.84
N LEU A 100 -2.99 5.80 -5.78
CA LEU A 100 -1.97 6.68 -5.22
C LEU A 100 -0.87 6.99 -6.26
N TRP A 101 -0.33 5.97 -6.91
CA TRP A 101 0.70 6.14 -7.94
C TRP A 101 0.18 6.90 -9.15
N MET A 102 -1.05 6.64 -9.60
CA MET A 102 -1.71 7.39 -10.66
C MET A 102 -1.81 8.88 -10.29
N THR A 103 -2.23 9.18 -9.07
CA THR A 103 -2.35 10.57 -8.57
C THR A 103 -0.99 11.26 -8.52
N ILE A 104 0.03 10.60 -7.98
CA ILE A 104 1.40 11.14 -7.93
C ILE A 104 1.93 11.42 -9.33
N THR A 105 1.79 10.46 -10.24
CA THR A 105 2.25 10.62 -11.62
C THR A 105 1.55 11.81 -12.27
N VAL A 106 0.22 11.91 -12.19
CA VAL A 106 -0.53 13.03 -12.80
C VAL A 106 -0.19 14.39 -12.14
N ALA A 107 0.08 14.42 -10.84
CA ALA A 107 0.50 15.65 -10.16
C ALA A 107 1.85 16.17 -10.67
N ILE A 108 2.83 15.27 -10.85
CA ILE A 108 4.14 15.60 -11.44
C ILE A 108 3.94 16.16 -12.85
N TRP A 109 3.05 15.55 -13.63
CA TRP A 109 2.72 16.03 -14.97
C TRP A 109 2.06 17.39 -14.99
N ALA A 110 1.07 17.62 -14.14
CA ALA A 110 0.41 18.92 -14.01
C ALA A 110 1.40 20.03 -13.66
N MET A 111 2.37 19.72 -12.78
CA MET A 111 3.46 20.64 -12.43
C MET A 111 4.36 20.93 -13.64
N ALA A 112 4.75 19.91 -14.41
CA ALA A 112 5.56 20.07 -15.61
C ALA A 112 4.85 20.92 -16.68
N VAL A 113 3.56 20.68 -16.92
CA VAL A 113 2.71 21.47 -17.84
C VAL A 113 2.65 22.93 -17.40
N LYS A 114 2.38 23.18 -16.11
CA LYS A 114 2.34 24.54 -15.56
C LYS A 114 3.69 25.26 -15.64
N PHE A 115 4.78 24.52 -15.44
CA PHE A 115 6.13 25.07 -15.63
C PHE A 115 6.33 25.51 -17.08
N ILE A 116 6.07 24.63 -18.05
CA ILE A 116 6.22 24.94 -19.49
C ILE A 116 5.35 26.15 -19.91
N GLN A 117 4.12 26.25 -19.40
CA GLN A 117 3.23 27.38 -19.68
C GLN A 117 3.74 28.73 -19.16
N ASN A 118 4.53 28.72 -18.09
CA ASN A 118 4.98 29.93 -17.39
C ASN A 118 6.43 30.33 -17.69
N VAL A 119 7.21 29.46 -18.34
CA VAL A 119 8.56 29.84 -18.80
C VAL A 119 8.43 30.64 -20.11
N PRO A 120 9.00 31.85 -20.20
CA PRO A 120 8.99 32.66 -21.40
C PRO A 120 9.97 32.06 -22.43
N ILE A 121 9.54 30.98 -23.09
CA ILE A 121 10.28 30.33 -24.16
C ILE A 121 10.03 31.15 -25.43
N ALA A 122 10.99 32.00 -25.78
CA ALA A 122 10.92 32.84 -26.98
C ALA A 122 10.76 31.95 -28.24
N GLY A 123 9.64 32.08 -28.94
CA GLY A 123 9.50 31.64 -30.34
C GLY A 123 8.76 30.33 -30.64
N VAL A 124 8.24 29.58 -29.65
CA VAL A 124 7.60 28.27 -29.93
C VAL A 124 6.10 28.26 -29.59
N VAL A 125 5.31 28.93 -30.43
CA VAL A 125 3.83 28.85 -30.44
C VAL A 125 3.28 27.39 -30.45
N PRO A 126 3.85 26.42 -31.19
CA PRO A 126 3.28 25.07 -31.22
C PRO A 126 3.43 24.28 -29.92
N ALA A 127 4.44 24.54 -29.08
CA ALA A 127 4.62 23.80 -27.82
C ALA A 127 3.49 24.07 -26.82
N LYS A 128 2.98 25.30 -26.79
CA LYS A 128 1.84 25.69 -25.95
C LYS A 128 0.55 24.99 -26.41
N ASP A 129 0.25 25.01 -27.72
CA ASP A 129 -0.94 24.35 -28.27
C ASP A 129 -0.90 22.82 -28.11
N ILE A 130 0.27 22.20 -28.24
CA ILE A 130 0.47 20.76 -28.02
C ILE A 130 0.22 20.39 -26.56
N VAL A 131 0.72 21.20 -25.63
CA VAL A 131 0.56 20.99 -24.19
C VAL A 131 -0.89 21.25 -23.76
N GLU A 132 -1.52 22.31 -24.27
CA GLU A 132 -2.90 22.69 -23.96
C GLU A 132 -3.92 21.69 -24.54
N ASN A 133 -3.73 21.20 -25.76
CA ASN A 133 -4.69 20.28 -26.39
C ASN A 133 -4.46 18.80 -26.06
N GLY A 134 -3.24 18.40 -25.66
CA GLY A 134 -2.90 16.99 -25.41
C GLY A 134 -2.74 16.59 -23.94
N PHE A 135 -2.15 17.47 -23.12
CA PHE A 135 -1.75 17.14 -21.75
C PHE A 135 -2.71 17.68 -20.68
N VAL A 136 -3.31 18.86 -20.89
CA VAL A 136 -4.21 19.48 -19.90
C VAL A 136 -5.38 18.55 -19.58
N GLU A 137 -6.02 17.97 -20.60
CA GLU A 137 -7.18 17.09 -20.44
C GLU A 137 -6.82 15.79 -19.67
N ALA A 138 -5.64 15.22 -19.93
CA ALA A 138 -5.13 14.08 -19.16
C ALA A 138 -4.84 14.47 -17.70
N THR A 139 -4.30 15.66 -17.45
CA THR A 139 -4.03 16.14 -16.08
C THR A 139 -5.29 16.44 -15.27
N GLN A 140 -6.40 16.79 -15.92
CA GLN A 140 -7.68 17.02 -15.26
C GLN A 140 -8.29 15.74 -14.65
N THR A 141 -7.84 14.56 -15.09
CA THR A 141 -8.23 13.28 -14.46
C THR A 141 -7.72 13.15 -13.01
N ILE A 142 -6.78 14.01 -12.57
CA ILE A 142 -6.32 14.10 -11.18
C ILE A 142 -7.47 14.33 -10.19
N VAL A 143 -8.55 14.98 -10.63
CA VAL A 143 -9.71 15.28 -9.77
C VAL A 143 -10.32 14.00 -9.22
N TYR A 144 -10.38 12.93 -10.01
CA TYR A 144 -10.92 11.64 -9.58
C TYR A 144 -9.99 10.94 -8.59
N GLY A 145 -8.67 11.07 -8.77
CA GLY A 145 -7.67 10.60 -7.81
C GLY A 145 -7.79 11.31 -6.47
N VAL A 146 -7.88 12.63 -6.51
CA VAL A 146 -8.04 13.45 -5.31
C VAL A 146 -9.36 13.18 -4.61
N PHE A 147 -10.46 13.12 -5.36
CA PHE A 147 -11.76 12.77 -4.81
C PHE A 147 -11.71 11.40 -4.10
N SER A 148 -11.12 10.39 -4.75
CA SER A 148 -10.95 9.06 -4.18
C SER A 148 -10.12 9.09 -2.89
N LEU A 149 -8.98 9.81 -2.90
CA LEU A 149 -8.12 9.95 -1.73
C LEU A 149 -8.80 10.71 -0.59
N LEU A 150 -9.58 11.76 -0.89
CA LEU A 150 -10.34 12.51 0.10
C LEU A 150 -11.44 11.66 0.74
N VAL A 151 -12.20 10.90 -0.06
CA VAL A 151 -13.22 9.97 0.46
C VAL A 151 -12.57 8.94 1.38
N ILE A 152 -11.45 8.34 0.96
CA ILE A 152 -10.67 7.41 1.79
C ILE A 152 -10.19 8.09 3.07
N ALA A 153 -9.64 9.31 2.99
CA ALA A 153 -9.09 10.03 4.13
C ALA A 153 -10.18 10.43 5.16
N VAL A 154 -11.32 10.94 4.69
CA VAL A 154 -12.46 11.30 5.55
C VAL A 154 -13.00 10.07 6.27
N VAL A 155 -13.16 8.96 5.54
CA VAL A 155 -13.62 7.70 6.11
C VAL A 155 -12.58 7.14 7.07
N ALA A 156 -11.28 7.19 6.73
CA ALA A 156 -10.19 6.78 7.61
C ALA A 156 -10.19 7.57 8.91
N PHE A 157 -10.37 8.88 8.82
CA PHE A 157 -10.45 9.77 9.97
C PHE A 157 -11.67 9.44 10.85
N GLY A 158 -12.84 9.26 10.24
CA GLY A 158 -14.06 8.86 10.96
C GLY A 158 -13.90 7.52 11.68
N VAL A 159 -13.34 6.52 11.00
CA VAL A 159 -13.01 5.21 11.56
C VAL A 159 -12.01 5.34 12.70
N ALA A 160 -10.92 6.09 12.51
CA ALA A 160 -9.88 6.28 13.52
C ALA A 160 -10.42 6.99 14.78
N LYS A 161 -11.22 8.05 14.59
CA LYS A 161 -11.87 8.79 15.68
C LYS A 161 -12.81 7.89 16.47
N LYS A 162 -13.69 7.14 15.77
CA LYS A 162 -14.64 6.24 16.42
C LYS A 162 -13.91 5.09 17.11
N ARG A 163 -12.91 4.48 16.48
CA ARG A 163 -12.04 3.46 17.09
C ARG A 163 -11.37 3.99 18.36
N GLY A 164 -10.87 5.23 18.33
CA GLY A 164 -10.31 5.90 19.51
C GLY A 164 -11.29 5.94 20.68
N SER A 165 -12.57 6.26 20.41
CA SER A 165 -13.61 6.29 21.45
C SER A 165 -14.00 4.90 21.98
N VAL A 166 -13.92 3.85 21.16
CA VAL A 166 -14.30 2.47 21.55
C VAL A 166 -13.10 1.58 21.88
N ARG A 167 -11.88 2.15 21.97
CA ARG A 167 -10.64 1.38 22.10
C ARG A 167 -10.60 0.46 23.32
N ASP A 168 -11.22 0.90 24.43
CA ASP A 168 -11.23 0.14 25.67
C ASP A 168 -12.22 -1.01 25.61
N GLU A 169 -13.36 -0.85 24.92
CA GLU A 169 -14.29 -1.93 24.60
C GLU A 169 -13.68 -2.94 23.63
N LEU A 170 -13.02 -2.45 22.57
CA LEU A 170 -12.30 -3.29 21.60
C LEU A 170 -11.22 -4.15 22.24
N SER A 171 -10.59 -3.65 23.31
CA SER A 171 -9.57 -4.42 24.04
C SER A 171 -10.13 -5.51 24.98
N LYS A 172 -11.43 -5.47 25.31
CA LYS A 172 -12.06 -6.34 26.32
C LYS A 172 -12.64 -7.64 25.76
N HIS A 173 -13.04 -7.69 24.49
CA HIS A 173 -13.74 -8.87 23.94
C HIS A 173 -12.83 -10.08 23.72
N GLU A 174 -13.26 -11.25 24.22
CA GLU A 174 -12.43 -12.46 24.37
C GLU A 174 -12.52 -13.45 23.20
N THR A 175 -13.67 -13.61 22.57
CA THR A 175 -13.88 -14.78 21.68
C THR A 175 -14.85 -14.58 20.53
N GLU A 176 -15.70 -13.56 20.57
CA GLU A 176 -16.62 -13.28 19.47
C GLU A 176 -16.34 -11.91 18.88
N SER A 177 -16.31 -11.83 17.55
CA SER A 177 -16.26 -10.58 16.81
C SER A 177 -17.52 -9.79 17.15
N SER A 178 -17.48 -9.00 18.22
CA SER A 178 -18.55 -8.08 18.55
C SER A 178 -18.79 -7.17 17.34
N ASP A 179 -20.02 -6.68 17.16
CA ASP A 179 -20.32 -5.79 16.03
C ASP A 179 -19.40 -4.55 16.00
N ILE A 180 -18.91 -4.14 17.18
CA ILE A 180 -17.92 -3.08 17.34
C ILE A 180 -16.54 -3.53 16.83
N ASP A 181 -16.08 -4.75 17.13
CA ASP A 181 -14.84 -5.31 16.58
C ASP A 181 -14.90 -5.44 15.05
N LYS A 182 -16.03 -5.93 14.51
CA LYS A 182 -16.23 -6.02 13.05
C LYS A 182 -16.16 -4.65 12.37
N LYS A 183 -16.75 -3.62 12.99
CA LYS A 183 -16.87 -2.27 12.39
C LYS A 183 -15.67 -1.37 12.66
N TYR A 184 -14.95 -1.54 13.77
CA TYR A 184 -13.93 -0.60 14.22
C TYR A 184 -12.67 -1.25 14.79
N GLY A 185 -12.67 -2.56 15.03
CA GLY A 185 -11.51 -3.28 15.57
C GLY A 185 -10.26 -3.11 14.71
N ARG A 186 -10.43 -3.03 13.39
CA ARG A 186 -9.34 -3.00 12.41
C ARG A 186 -9.42 -1.76 11.53
N VAL A 187 -8.30 -1.02 11.48
CA VAL A 187 -8.16 0.19 10.65
C VAL A 187 -7.83 -0.19 9.20
N ILE A 188 -6.82 -1.03 8.96
CA ILE A 188 -6.36 -1.38 7.60
C ILE A 188 -7.43 -2.15 6.79
N LEU A 189 -8.42 -2.73 7.46
CA LEU A 189 -9.40 -3.67 6.89
C LEU A 189 -10.83 -3.28 7.20
N ASN A 190 -11.01 -2.00 7.49
CA ASN A 190 -12.29 -1.49 7.89
C ASN A 190 -13.29 -1.63 6.72
N PRO A 191 -14.48 -2.20 6.93
CA PRO A 191 -15.50 -2.28 5.88
C PRO A 191 -15.83 -0.92 5.26
N TRP A 192 -15.80 0.15 6.07
CA TRP A 192 -16.00 1.51 5.59
C TRP A 192 -14.88 1.98 4.67
N LEU A 193 -13.63 1.63 4.99
CA LEU A 193 -12.48 1.95 4.13
C LEU A 193 -12.50 1.16 2.82
N ASN A 194 -12.96 -0.10 2.86
CA ASN A 194 -13.18 -0.88 1.64
C ASN A 194 -14.30 -0.28 0.78
N LEU A 195 -15.38 0.21 1.39
CA LEU A 195 -16.45 0.90 0.68
C LEU A 195 -15.95 2.22 0.07
N ALA A 196 -15.17 3.00 0.83
CA ALA A 196 -14.53 4.23 0.35
C ALA A 196 -13.63 3.97 -0.86
N LEU A 197 -12.83 2.91 -0.78
CA LEU A 197 -11.98 2.48 -1.89
C LEU A 197 -12.82 2.03 -3.10
N LEU A 198 -13.91 1.29 -2.89
CA LEU A 198 -14.82 0.89 -3.97
C LEU A 198 -15.45 2.11 -4.66
N ILE A 199 -15.88 3.10 -3.89
CA ILE A 199 -16.39 4.37 -4.42
C ILE A 199 -15.31 5.06 -5.27
N GLY A 200 -14.06 5.10 -4.78
CA GLY A 200 -12.95 5.65 -5.54
C GLY A 200 -12.69 4.89 -6.86
N ILE A 201 -12.70 3.56 -6.81
CA ILE A 201 -12.56 2.70 -8.00
C ILE A 201 -13.69 2.98 -9.01
N ILE A 202 -14.94 3.13 -8.55
CA ILE A 202 -16.08 3.47 -9.41
C ILE A 202 -15.88 4.85 -10.06
N ALA A 203 -15.41 5.84 -9.31
CA ALA A 203 -15.13 7.17 -9.83
C ALA A 203 -14.05 7.14 -10.93
N PHE A 204 -12.99 6.36 -10.74
CA PHE A 204 -11.98 6.14 -11.78
C PHE A 204 -12.54 5.38 -12.99
N ALA A 205 -13.33 4.34 -12.78
CA ALA A 205 -13.96 3.60 -13.87
C ALA A 205 -14.86 4.52 -14.71
N PHE A 206 -15.62 5.42 -14.06
CA PHE A 206 -16.41 6.44 -14.72
C PHE A 206 -15.55 7.39 -15.56
N SER A 207 -14.53 8.01 -14.96
CA SER A 207 -13.58 8.90 -15.66
C SER A 207 -12.92 8.25 -16.87
N SER A 208 -12.79 6.94 -16.83
CA SER A 208 -12.06 6.25 -17.88
C SER A 208 -12.96 5.67 -18.95
N PHE A 209 -14.21 5.35 -18.60
CA PHE A 209 -15.25 5.10 -19.58
C PHE A 209 -15.42 6.33 -20.49
N THR A 210 -15.49 7.53 -19.91
CA THR A 210 -15.62 8.77 -20.68
C THR A 210 -14.40 9.02 -21.56
N ALA A 211 -13.18 8.83 -21.03
CA ALA A 211 -11.95 8.94 -21.81
C ALA A 211 -11.86 7.90 -22.95
N LEU A 212 -12.27 6.64 -22.72
CA LEU A 212 -12.27 5.59 -23.74
C LEU A 212 -13.30 5.88 -24.83
N ALA A 213 -14.50 6.32 -24.45
CA ALA A 213 -15.56 6.65 -25.38
C ALA A 213 -15.17 7.86 -26.24
N GLU A 214 -14.52 8.88 -25.66
CA GLU A 214 -13.97 10.01 -26.40
C GLU A 214 -12.85 9.59 -27.37
N PHE A 215 -11.97 8.70 -26.95
CA PHE A 215 -10.92 8.18 -27.82
C PHE A 215 -11.48 7.36 -28.99
N ALA A 216 -12.44 6.47 -28.73
CA ALA A 216 -12.98 5.54 -29.72
C ALA A 216 -13.99 6.18 -30.66
N LEU A 217 -14.80 7.12 -30.17
CA LEU A 217 -15.94 7.70 -30.89
C LEU A 217 -15.77 9.20 -31.18
N GLY A 218 -14.80 9.87 -30.54
CA GLY A 218 -14.67 11.32 -30.59
C GLY A 218 -15.62 12.04 -29.63
N LYS A 219 -15.61 13.38 -29.69
CA LYS A 219 -16.45 14.23 -28.83
C LYS A 219 -17.93 14.03 -29.14
N PRO A 220 -18.81 14.00 -28.12
CA PRO A 220 -20.25 13.77 -28.30
C PRO A 220 -20.92 14.79 -29.23
N GLU A 221 -20.41 16.02 -29.27
CA GLU A 221 -20.88 17.12 -30.11
C GLU A 221 -20.69 16.85 -31.61
N LYS A 222 -19.72 16.01 -31.97
CA LYS A 222 -19.40 15.65 -33.36
C LYS A 222 -20.07 14.34 -33.80
N LEU A 223 -20.71 13.64 -32.87
CA LEU A 223 -21.36 12.36 -33.13
C LEU A 223 -22.83 12.59 -33.54
N GLN A 224 -23.14 12.30 -34.80
CA GLN A 224 -24.51 12.32 -35.34
C GLN A 224 -25.34 11.08 -34.97
N ILE A 225 -24.87 10.26 -34.03
CA ILE A 225 -25.50 8.99 -33.64
C ILE A 225 -26.62 9.28 -32.62
N THR A 226 -27.79 8.66 -32.82
CA THR A 226 -28.95 8.76 -31.92
C THR A 226 -29.25 7.40 -31.28
N GLY A 227 -29.76 7.42 -30.04
CA GLY A 227 -30.12 6.21 -29.30
C GLY A 227 -29.59 6.20 -27.86
N PHE A 228 -30.06 5.23 -27.06
CA PHE A 228 -29.77 5.14 -25.62
C PHE A 228 -28.28 5.24 -25.27
N PHE A 229 -27.40 4.54 -25.99
CA PHE A 229 -25.96 4.58 -25.73
C PHE A 229 -25.32 5.92 -26.05
N ALA A 230 -25.82 6.64 -27.07
CA ALA A 230 -25.34 7.98 -27.41
C ALA A 230 -25.76 8.99 -26.34
N ASP A 231 -26.99 8.89 -25.83
CA ASP A 231 -27.48 9.76 -24.77
C ASP A 231 -26.80 9.48 -23.43
N LEU A 232 -26.52 8.21 -23.12
CA LEU A 232 -25.72 7.81 -21.97
C LEU A 232 -24.30 8.40 -22.06
N TYR A 233 -23.65 8.33 -23.22
CA TYR A 233 -22.32 8.90 -23.43
C TYR A 233 -22.33 10.44 -23.31
N ARG A 234 -23.27 11.14 -23.96
CA ARG A 234 -23.41 12.60 -23.83
C ARG A 234 -23.59 13.03 -22.38
N THR A 235 -24.44 12.31 -21.65
CA THR A 235 -24.68 12.56 -20.22
C THR A 235 -23.40 12.34 -19.42
N ALA A 236 -22.72 11.21 -19.62
CA ALA A 236 -21.46 10.91 -18.93
C ALA A 236 -20.37 11.95 -19.24
N TYR A 237 -20.26 12.42 -20.48
CA TYR A 237 -19.31 13.45 -20.89
C TYR A 237 -19.59 14.79 -20.22
N ALA A 238 -20.86 15.22 -20.14
CA ALA A 238 -21.26 16.44 -19.46
C ALA A 238 -20.92 16.40 -17.95
N TRP A 239 -21.18 15.27 -17.30
CA TRP A 239 -20.79 15.05 -15.91
C TRP A 239 -19.27 15.07 -15.73
N ASP A 240 -18.51 14.44 -16.63
CA ASP A 240 -17.05 14.45 -16.57
C ASP A 240 -16.47 15.86 -16.73
N ALA A 241 -16.99 16.65 -17.68
CA ALA A 241 -16.62 18.05 -17.85
C ALA A 241 -16.88 18.87 -16.57
N TYR A 242 -18.04 18.67 -15.93
CA TYR A 242 -18.36 19.31 -14.65
C TYR A 242 -17.37 18.93 -13.56
N PHE A 243 -17.06 17.64 -13.37
CA PHE A 243 -16.09 17.20 -12.37
C PHE A 243 -14.69 17.78 -12.62
N LYS A 244 -14.25 17.82 -13.88
CA LYS A 244 -12.93 18.35 -14.27
C LYS A 244 -12.76 19.85 -13.97
N THR A 245 -13.84 20.64 -13.82
CA THR A 245 -13.75 22.05 -13.37
C THR A 245 -13.07 22.20 -12.00
N GLY A 246 -13.11 21.17 -11.16
CA GLY A 246 -12.44 21.12 -9.86
C GLY A 246 -10.91 20.92 -9.92
N GLY A 247 -10.30 20.89 -11.11
CA GLY A 247 -8.87 20.61 -11.32
C GLY A 247 -7.93 21.44 -10.45
N THR A 248 -8.18 22.74 -10.30
CA THR A 248 -7.37 23.63 -9.46
C THR A 248 -7.45 23.25 -7.98
N VAL A 249 -8.65 22.95 -7.48
CA VAL A 249 -8.84 22.51 -6.08
C VAL A 249 -8.15 21.17 -5.86
N ALA A 250 -8.29 20.25 -6.82
CA ALA A 250 -7.64 18.94 -6.76
C ALA A 250 -6.12 19.07 -6.65
N PHE A 251 -5.51 19.95 -7.45
CA PHE A 251 -4.07 20.22 -7.38
C PHE A 251 -3.63 20.70 -5.99
N PHE A 252 -4.30 21.70 -5.40
CA PHE A 252 -3.99 22.18 -4.05
C PHE A 252 -4.11 21.09 -2.99
N VAL A 253 -5.15 20.26 -3.07
CA VAL A 253 -5.33 19.13 -2.15
C VAL A 253 -4.22 18.10 -2.32
N THR A 254 -3.81 17.77 -3.55
CA THR A 254 -2.68 16.85 -3.78
C THR A 254 -1.39 17.41 -3.16
N THR A 255 -1.11 18.70 -3.32
CA THR A 255 0.05 19.35 -2.70
C THR A 255 -0.03 19.30 -1.18
N ALA A 256 -1.20 19.57 -0.59
CA ALA A 256 -1.40 19.49 0.86
C ALA A 256 -1.20 18.06 1.38
N ILE A 257 -1.71 17.04 0.68
CA ILE A 257 -1.48 15.63 0.99
C ILE A 257 0.02 15.31 0.93
N GLY A 258 0.72 15.77 -0.12
CA GLY A 258 2.18 15.62 -0.23
C GLY A 258 2.93 16.23 0.96
N PHE A 259 2.55 17.44 1.37
CA PHE A 259 3.13 18.11 2.52
C PHE A 259 2.84 17.37 3.84
N LEU A 260 1.63 16.83 4.02
CA LEU A 260 1.29 16.01 5.18
C LEU A 260 2.10 14.71 5.22
N ILE A 261 2.33 14.06 4.08
CA ILE A 261 3.17 12.85 4.01
C ILE A 261 4.60 13.14 4.46
N LEU A 262 5.16 14.30 4.06
CA LEU A 262 6.50 14.71 4.45
C LEU A 262 6.60 15.03 5.95
N ASN A 263 5.61 15.75 6.50
CA ASN A 263 5.63 16.17 7.91
C ASN A 263 5.23 15.08 8.92
N PHE A 264 4.37 14.13 8.52
CA PHE A 264 3.95 13.00 9.36
C PHE A 264 4.67 11.69 8.98
N SER A 265 5.88 11.82 8.43
CA SER A 265 6.67 10.72 7.90
C SER A 265 6.93 9.62 8.92
N SER A 266 7.04 9.91 10.22
CA SER A 266 7.31 8.88 11.25
C SER A 266 6.15 7.89 11.43
N VAL A 267 4.91 8.36 11.42
CA VAL A 267 3.71 7.50 11.55
C VAL A 267 3.47 6.72 10.26
N ILE A 268 3.62 7.38 9.11
CA ILE A 268 3.49 6.74 7.79
C ILE A 268 4.60 5.71 7.59
N ALA A 269 5.85 6.05 7.92
CA ALA A 269 6.98 5.14 7.85
C ALA A 269 6.82 3.95 8.79
N SER A 270 6.22 4.13 9.97
CA SER A 270 5.91 3.00 10.86
C SER A 270 4.87 2.05 10.23
N GLY A 271 3.77 2.58 9.69
CA GLY A 271 2.75 1.76 9.03
C GLY A 271 3.23 1.09 7.74
N VAL A 272 3.91 1.84 6.87
CA VAL A 272 4.53 1.33 5.64
C VAL A 272 5.64 0.32 5.96
N GLY A 273 6.42 0.55 7.01
CA GLY A 273 7.44 -0.39 7.51
C GLY A 273 6.83 -1.73 7.88
N VAL A 274 5.76 -1.73 8.70
CA VAL A 274 5.04 -2.97 9.04
C VAL A 274 4.49 -3.67 7.80
N ALA A 275 3.87 -2.94 6.88
CA ALA A 275 3.34 -3.52 5.65
C ALA A 275 4.45 -4.13 4.77
N ARG A 276 5.56 -3.42 4.61
CA ARG A 276 6.75 -3.91 3.90
C ARG A 276 7.27 -5.18 4.53
N ASP A 277 7.47 -5.19 5.84
CA ASP A 277 8.12 -6.30 6.54
C ASP A 277 7.24 -7.57 6.49
N VAL A 278 5.92 -7.44 6.65
CA VAL A 278 4.96 -8.54 6.44
C VAL A 278 5.01 -9.04 4.99
N THR A 279 5.02 -8.14 4.01
CA THR A 279 5.05 -8.50 2.58
C THR A 279 6.34 -9.23 2.22
N THR A 280 7.50 -8.71 2.66
CA THR A 280 8.80 -9.32 2.44
C THR A 280 8.88 -10.70 3.07
N TYR A 281 8.41 -10.85 4.32
CA TYR A 281 8.39 -12.14 5.02
C TYR A 281 7.54 -13.20 4.31
N LEU A 282 6.47 -12.79 3.64
CA LEU A 282 5.53 -13.68 2.95
C LEU A 282 5.73 -13.69 1.43
N THR A 283 6.83 -13.13 0.94
CA THR A 283 7.13 -13.10 -0.49
C THR A 283 7.44 -14.52 -0.97
N ARG A 284 6.71 -14.95 -2.00
CA ARG A 284 6.92 -16.27 -2.61
C ARG A 284 8.16 -16.28 -3.51
N THR A 285 8.94 -17.34 -3.41
CA THR A 285 10.16 -17.52 -4.20
C THR A 285 10.33 -18.96 -4.67
N HIS A 286 11.23 -19.17 -5.62
CA HIS A 286 11.70 -20.50 -6.04
C HIS A 286 13.20 -20.68 -5.74
N ARG A 287 13.73 -19.92 -4.77
CA ARG A 287 15.15 -20.00 -4.38
C ARG A 287 15.41 -21.26 -3.57
N ALA A 288 16.66 -21.73 -3.56
CA ALA A 288 17.08 -22.85 -2.72
C ALA A 288 16.77 -22.57 -1.24
N ASN A 289 16.31 -23.58 -0.51
CA ASN A 289 15.89 -23.45 0.87
C ASN A 289 17.12 -23.34 1.80
N PRO A 290 17.28 -22.25 2.57
CA PRO A 290 18.43 -22.10 3.47
C PRO A 290 18.40 -23.09 4.65
N MET A 291 17.24 -23.66 4.98
CA MET A 291 17.07 -24.64 6.04
C MET A 291 17.15 -26.11 5.56
N GLN A 292 17.04 -26.36 4.25
CA GLN A 292 16.95 -27.72 3.70
C GLN A 292 17.75 -27.86 2.40
N LYS A 293 18.79 -28.69 2.44
CA LYS A 293 19.66 -28.92 1.27
C LYS A 293 18.89 -29.66 0.16
N GLY A 294 18.89 -29.10 -1.04
CA GLY A 294 18.29 -29.72 -2.23
C GLY A 294 16.78 -29.45 -2.42
N SER A 295 16.15 -28.63 -1.59
CA SER A 295 14.76 -28.19 -1.77
C SER A 295 14.67 -26.69 -2.10
N ASN A 296 13.55 -26.27 -2.68
CA ASN A 296 13.24 -24.86 -2.90
C ASN A 296 12.40 -24.32 -1.73
N SER A 297 12.67 -23.10 -1.30
CA SER A 297 11.86 -22.40 -0.30
C SER A 297 10.72 -21.63 -0.97
N ALA A 298 9.49 -21.94 -0.54
CA ALA A 298 8.32 -21.17 -0.89
C ALA A 298 8.36 -19.75 -0.31
N TYR A 299 9.10 -19.51 0.78
CA TYR A 299 9.22 -18.22 1.48
C TYR A 299 10.68 -17.99 1.93
N PHE A 300 11.60 -17.79 0.97
CA PHE A 300 13.05 -17.76 1.22
C PHE A 300 13.46 -16.85 2.38
N TYR A 301 12.91 -15.63 2.44
CA TYR A 301 13.27 -14.66 3.49
C TYR A 301 12.77 -15.09 4.88
N ALA A 302 11.62 -15.75 4.98
CA ALA A 302 11.15 -16.29 6.24
C ALA A 302 12.08 -17.43 6.70
N ASP A 303 12.41 -18.36 5.80
CA ASP A 303 13.28 -19.49 6.12
C ASP A 303 14.70 -19.03 6.51
N GLU A 304 15.23 -18.00 5.85
CA GLU A 304 16.53 -17.41 6.19
C GLU A 304 16.51 -16.79 7.60
N ILE A 305 15.45 -16.04 7.94
CA ILE A 305 15.29 -15.47 9.28
C ILE A 305 15.15 -16.58 10.33
N GLN A 306 14.41 -17.65 10.03
CA GLN A 306 14.27 -18.79 10.93
C GLN A 306 15.59 -19.54 11.13
N ALA A 307 16.39 -19.73 10.08
CA ALA A 307 17.72 -20.33 10.18
C ALA A 307 18.62 -19.50 11.12
N ARG A 308 18.65 -18.17 10.94
CA ARG A 308 19.41 -17.26 11.80
C ARG A 308 18.94 -17.30 13.24
N PHE A 309 17.62 -17.34 13.47
CA PHE A 309 17.07 -17.46 14.82
C PHE A 309 17.59 -18.73 15.53
N LYS A 310 17.53 -19.88 14.85
CA LYS A 310 18.01 -21.15 15.41
C LYS A 310 19.51 -21.14 15.67
N GLU A 311 20.30 -20.61 14.73
CA GLU A 311 21.75 -20.54 14.87
C GLU A 311 22.16 -19.67 16.06
N VAL A 312 21.55 -18.49 16.20
CA VAL A 312 21.81 -17.60 17.34
C VAL A 312 21.41 -18.27 18.65
N VAL A 313 20.27 -18.96 18.71
CA VAL A 313 19.86 -19.68 19.93
C VAL A 313 20.84 -20.80 20.25
N ALA A 314 21.22 -21.64 19.29
CA ALA A 314 22.17 -22.71 19.50
C ALA A 314 23.52 -22.17 20.00
N HIS A 315 24.05 -21.14 19.33
CA HIS A 315 25.30 -20.48 19.72
C HIS A 315 25.25 -19.92 21.15
N MET A 316 24.17 -19.22 21.52
CA MET A 316 24.01 -18.69 22.87
C MET A 316 23.91 -19.79 23.94
N LEU A 317 23.18 -20.88 23.65
CA LEU A 317 23.08 -22.02 24.55
C LEU A 317 24.42 -22.72 24.77
N ASP A 318 25.23 -22.83 23.71
CA ASP A 318 26.54 -23.47 23.76
C ASP A 318 27.57 -22.56 24.44
N GLN A 319 27.55 -21.24 24.16
CA GLN A 319 28.39 -20.24 24.80
C GLN A 319 28.18 -20.19 26.32
N GLU A 320 26.92 -20.15 26.77
CA GLU A 320 26.59 -20.16 28.21
C GLU A 320 26.83 -21.54 28.84
N GLY A 321 26.91 -22.59 28.03
CA GLY A 321 27.06 -23.97 28.47
C GLY A 321 25.72 -24.53 28.95
N ARG A 322 25.09 -25.35 28.11
CA ARG A 322 23.73 -25.89 28.28
C ARG A 322 23.38 -26.37 29.70
N ALA A 323 24.30 -27.08 30.36
CA ALA A 323 24.07 -27.62 31.70
C ALA A 323 23.99 -26.55 32.81
N ARG A 324 24.50 -25.34 32.58
CA ARG A 324 24.50 -24.23 33.55
C ARG A 324 23.27 -23.33 33.43
N ILE A 325 22.46 -23.52 32.40
CA ILE A 325 21.33 -22.64 32.08
C ILE A 325 20.14 -23.03 32.96
N SER A 326 19.79 -22.16 33.92
CA SER A 326 18.62 -22.33 34.79
C SER A 326 17.35 -21.67 34.25
N ARG A 327 17.50 -20.69 33.36
CA ARG A 327 16.39 -19.90 32.79
C ARG A 327 16.68 -19.45 31.37
N ILE A 328 15.66 -19.51 30.52
CA ILE A 328 15.68 -18.93 29.17
C ILE A 328 14.42 -18.08 29.00
N THR A 329 14.60 -16.84 28.55
CA THR A 329 13.51 -15.91 28.26
C THR A 329 13.69 -15.30 26.88
N PHE A 330 12.71 -15.50 26.01
CA PHE A 330 12.60 -14.84 24.71
C PHE A 330 11.72 -13.60 24.86
N MET A 331 12.28 -12.43 24.59
CA MET A 331 11.50 -11.19 24.58
C MET A 331 11.40 -10.67 23.16
N THR A 332 10.17 -10.40 22.72
CA THR A 332 9.89 -10.09 21.32
C THR A 332 8.94 -8.91 21.17
N HIS A 333 9.09 -8.19 20.06
CA HIS A 333 8.19 -7.13 19.65
C HIS A 333 7.79 -7.34 18.19
N SER A 334 6.53 -7.05 17.87
CA SER A 334 6.00 -7.06 16.51
C SER A 334 6.31 -8.38 15.78
N GLN A 335 6.90 -8.33 14.59
CA GLN A 335 7.26 -9.52 13.80
C GLN A 335 8.19 -10.49 14.52
N GLY A 336 9.01 -10.02 15.48
CA GLY A 336 9.82 -10.89 16.34
C GLY A 336 8.98 -11.93 17.07
N THR A 337 7.72 -11.63 17.37
CA THR A 337 6.80 -12.61 17.97
C THR A 337 6.52 -13.77 17.01
N VAL A 338 6.29 -13.50 15.73
CA VAL A 338 6.05 -14.58 14.74
C VAL A 338 7.30 -15.42 14.57
N ILE A 339 8.47 -14.76 14.52
CA ILE A 339 9.75 -15.44 14.36
C ILE A 339 9.99 -16.38 15.55
N ALA A 340 9.97 -15.84 16.78
CA ALA A 340 10.25 -16.63 17.97
C ALA A 340 9.21 -17.71 18.19
N ALA A 341 7.93 -17.43 17.95
CA ALA A 341 6.90 -18.43 18.13
C ALA A 341 7.16 -19.61 17.17
N VAL A 342 7.38 -19.36 15.87
CA VAL A 342 7.65 -20.42 14.88
C VAL A 342 8.94 -21.17 15.21
N GLY A 343 10.02 -20.47 15.53
CA GLY A 343 11.28 -21.11 15.89
C GLY A 343 11.17 -21.98 17.15
N LEU A 344 10.52 -21.46 18.20
CA LEU A 344 10.32 -22.18 19.46
C LEU A 344 9.46 -23.44 19.29
N LYS A 345 8.49 -23.44 18.38
CA LYS A 345 7.73 -24.66 18.06
C LYS A 345 8.63 -25.82 17.65
N GLU A 346 9.74 -25.52 16.99
CA GLU A 346 10.68 -26.53 16.49
C GLU A 346 11.75 -26.91 17.51
N ILE A 347 12.29 -25.94 18.26
CA ILE A 347 13.47 -26.16 19.10
C ILE A 347 13.19 -26.20 20.61
N ALA A 348 11.99 -25.84 21.09
CA ALA A 348 11.74 -25.71 22.53
C ALA A 348 11.85 -27.03 23.30
N LYS A 349 11.64 -28.18 22.65
CA LYS A 349 11.82 -29.50 23.27
C LYS A 349 13.29 -29.85 23.51
N ASP A 350 14.20 -29.29 22.72
CA ASP A 350 15.64 -29.55 22.77
C ASP A 350 16.38 -28.52 23.64
N MET A 351 15.65 -27.59 24.26
CA MET A 351 16.22 -26.61 25.18
C MET A 351 16.53 -27.24 26.54
N PRO A 352 17.61 -26.79 27.21
CA PRO A 352 17.99 -27.32 28.52
C PRO A 352 16.95 -27.03 29.61
N VAL A 353 16.16 -25.97 29.44
CA VAL A 353 15.02 -25.62 30.30
C VAL A 353 13.86 -25.12 29.45
N LYS A 354 12.64 -25.27 29.95
CA LYS A 354 11.45 -24.73 29.28
C LYS A 354 11.54 -23.19 29.20
N PRO A 355 11.51 -22.59 27.99
CA PRO A 355 11.66 -21.15 27.85
C PRO A 355 10.39 -20.39 28.22
N THR A 356 10.56 -19.15 28.66
CA THR A 356 9.46 -18.17 28.77
C THR A 356 9.43 -17.31 27.52
N LEU A 357 8.26 -17.11 26.92
CA LEU A 357 8.06 -16.21 25.79
C LEU A 357 7.32 -14.95 26.23
N VAL A 358 7.92 -13.80 26.00
CA VAL A 358 7.33 -12.49 26.22
C VAL A 358 7.11 -11.80 24.88
N THR A 359 5.89 -11.38 24.60
CA THR A 359 5.50 -10.76 23.34
C THR A 359 4.93 -9.37 23.56
N MET A 360 5.21 -8.46 22.63
CA MET A 360 4.71 -7.08 22.64
C MET A 360 4.26 -6.66 21.25
N GLY A 361 3.09 -6.01 21.15
CA GLY A 361 2.54 -5.58 19.86
C GLY A 361 2.43 -6.73 18.85
N SER A 362 2.08 -7.94 19.31
CA SER A 362 2.17 -9.16 18.52
C SER A 362 1.19 -9.19 17.34
N PRO A 363 1.65 -9.28 16.08
CA PRO A 363 0.78 -9.42 14.90
C PRO A 363 0.22 -10.84 14.77
N LEU A 364 0.59 -11.76 15.66
CA LEU A 364 0.35 -13.19 15.51
C LEU A 364 -1.14 -13.51 15.36
N THR A 365 -2.00 -12.98 16.23
CA THR A 365 -3.45 -13.22 16.13
C THR A 365 -4.11 -12.34 15.07
N GLN A 366 -3.79 -11.04 15.06
CA GLN A 366 -4.58 -10.06 14.31
C GLN A 366 -4.23 -10.01 12.82
N ILE A 367 -2.99 -10.38 12.45
CA ILE A 367 -2.51 -10.39 11.07
C ILE A 367 -2.25 -11.83 10.64
N TYR A 368 -1.30 -12.52 11.27
CA TYR A 368 -0.79 -13.79 10.74
C TYR A 368 -1.79 -14.95 10.87
N GLY A 369 -2.30 -15.21 12.07
CA GLY A 369 -3.30 -16.24 12.34
C GLY A 369 -4.60 -15.98 11.62
N HIS A 370 -4.91 -14.72 11.32
CA HIS A 370 -6.10 -14.39 10.56
C HIS A 370 -5.95 -14.59 9.04
N TYR A 371 -4.87 -14.08 8.43
CA TYR A 371 -4.70 -14.12 6.96
C TYR A 371 -4.00 -15.36 6.45
N PHE A 372 -3.22 -16.00 7.33
CA PHE A 372 -2.35 -17.12 7.00
C PHE A 372 -2.57 -18.22 8.04
N GLU A 373 -3.82 -18.43 8.45
CA GLU A 373 -4.21 -19.34 9.53
C GLU A 373 -3.49 -20.68 9.48
N LYS A 374 -3.47 -21.34 8.31
CA LYS A 374 -2.85 -22.65 8.12
C LYS A 374 -1.35 -22.67 8.46
N ASN A 375 -0.66 -21.55 8.29
CA ASN A 375 0.79 -21.45 8.43
C ASN A 375 1.20 -20.95 9.82
N TYR A 376 0.31 -20.30 10.56
CA TYR A 376 0.63 -19.64 11.84
C TYR A 376 -0.30 -20.07 12.98
N GLN A 377 -0.52 -21.38 13.12
CA GLN A 377 -1.24 -21.96 14.26
C GLN A 377 -0.29 -22.29 15.41
N PHE A 378 -0.58 -21.75 16.60
CA PHE A 378 0.07 -22.12 17.86
C PHE A 378 -0.82 -23.09 18.62
N SER A 379 -0.52 -24.37 18.50
CA SER A 379 -1.31 -25.42 19.12
C SER A 379 -1.01 -25.53 20.63
N PRO A 380 -1.86 -26.20 21.45
CA PRO A 380 -1.58 -26.43 22.86
C PRO A 380 -0.28 -27.21 23.05
N GLU A 381 0.05 -28.10 22.11
CA GLU A 381 1.30 -28.87 22.12
C GLU A 381 2.52 -27.95 21.91
N SER A 382 2.37 -26.90 21.10
CA SER A 382 3.42 -25.87 20.92
C SER A 382 3.56 -25.01 22.18
N ASN A 383 2.46 -24.71 22.87
CA ASN A 383 2.49 -23.97 24.15
C ASN A 383 3.04 -24.81 25.30
N ALA A 384 2.83 -26.12 25.30
CA ALA A 384 3.29 -27.03 26.36
C ALA A 384 4.83 -27.11 26.45
N ALA A 385 5.51 -26.74 25.37
CA ALA A 385 6.96 -26.61 25.32
C ALA A 385 7.47 -25.33 26.00
N LEU A 386 6.61 -24.33 26.23
CA LEU A 386 6.94 -23.11 26.97
C LEU A 386 6.66 -23.30 28.47
N LYS A 387 7.47 -22.65 29.32
CA LYS A 387 7.16 -22.52 30.75
C LYS A 387 6.02 -21.53 30.95
N ASN A 388 6.11 -20.38 30.30
CA ASN A 388 5.11 -19.31 30.33
C ASN A 388 5.08 -18.58 28.98
N TRP A 389 3.91 -18.04 28.63
CA TRP A 389 3.76 -17.07 27.54
C TRP A 389 3.03 -15.85 28.05
N TYR A 390 3.74 -14.73 28.13
CA TYR A 390 3.21 -13.43 28.53
C TYR A 390 3.10 -12.50 27.32
N ASN A 391 1.92 -11.95 27.04
CA ASN A 391 1.71 -10.95 26.01
C ASN A 391 1.37 -9.60 26.63
N ILE A 392 2.26 -8.62 26.52
CA ILE A 392 2.03 -7.25 26.98
C ILE A 392 1.55 -6.41 25.80
N TYR A 393 0.37 -5.82 25.90
CA TYR A 393 -0.25 -5.15 24.76
C TYR A 393 -0.93 -3.84 25.12
N ARG A 394 -1.12 -3.00 24.11
CA ARG A 394 -1.83 -1.71 24.22
C ARG A 394 -3.16 -1.79 23.48
N GLY A 395 -4.19 -1.14 24.03
CA GLY A 395 -5.53 -1.13 23.41
C GLY A 395 -5.58 -0.37 22.08
N ASP A 396 -4.63 0.55 21.85
CA ASP A 396 -4.54 1.35 20.64
C ASP A 396 -3.48 0.85 19.64
N ASP A 397 -2.81 -0.27 19.92
CA ASP A 397 -1.88 -0.90 18.98
C ASP A 397 -2.65 -1.41 17.74
N PHE A 398 -2.27 -0.90 16.57
CA PHE A 398 -2.92 -1.23 15.30
C PHE A 398 -2.38 -2.50 14.65
N VAL A 399 -1.26 -3.04 15.16
CA VAL A 399 -0.61 -4.26 14.68
C VAL A 399 -1.05 -5.45 15.53
N GLY A 400 -0.98 -5.31 16.85
CA GLY A 400 -1.14 -6.44 17.75
C GLY A 400 -1.69 -6.04 19.12
N THR A 401 -2.88 -6.56 19.45
CA THR A 401 -3.47 -6.43 20.77
C THR A 401 -3.26 -7.73 21.56
N ARG A 402 -4.31 -8.56 21.69
CA ARG A 402 -4.24 -9.83 22.40
C ARG A 402 -3.68 -10.94 21.51
N VAL A 403 -2.94 -11.85 22.12
CA VAL A 403 -2.58 -13.14 21.54
C VAL A 403 -3.58 -14.18 22.02
N GLN A 404 -4.45 -14.61 21.11
CA GLN A 404 -5.54 -15.56 21.36
C GLN A 404 -5.97 -16.27 20.05
N GLY A 405 -6.86 -17.27 20.16
CA GLY A 405 -7.30 -18.09 19.01
C GLY A 405 -6.32 -19.23 18.69
N HIS A 406 -6.62 -20.06 17.68
CA HIS A 406 -5.75 -21.15 17.19
C HIS A 406 -5.17 -22.12 18.24
N LYS A 407 -5.84 -22.27 19.38
CA LYS A 407 -5.41 -23.05 20.55
C LYS A 407 -4.17 -22.50 21.28
N VAL A 408 -3.95 -21.18 21.23
CA VAL A 408 -2.91 -20.45 21.99
C VAL A 408 -3.36 -20.09 23.41
N GLY A 409 -2.53 -20.33 24.42
CA GLY A 409 -2.78 -20.01 25.83
C GLY A 409 -1.91 -18.88 26.41
N ALA A 410 -1.74 -17.76 25.70
CA ALA A 410 -0.94 -16.64 26.20
C ALA A 410 -1.66 -15.83 27.30
N GLN A 411 -0.95 -15.48 28.37
CA GLN A 411 -1.44 -14.60 29.42
C GLN A 411 -1.31 -13.13 28.96
N ASN A 412 -2.44 -12.45 28.79
CA ASN A 412 -2.50 -11.13 28.15
C ASN A 412 -2.56 -10.01 29.19
N TYR A 413 -1.57 -9.12 29.21
CA TYR A 413 -1.46 -7.96 30.11
C TYR A 413 -1.63 -6.66 29.34
N LYS A 414 -2.75 -5.97 29.57
CA LYS A 414 -3.01 -4.66 28.97
C LYS A 414 -2.21 -3.59 29.71
N VAL A 415 -1.52 -2.74 28.96
CA VAL A 415 -0.90 -1.50 29.46
C VAL A 415 -1.53 -0.27 28.81
N ARG A 416 -1.18 0.92 29.30
CA ARG A 416 -1.74 2.19 28.82
C ARG A 416 -1.54 2.38 27.30
N PRO A 417 -2.47 3.07 26.62
CA PRO A 417 -2.35 3.33 25.19
C PRO A 417 -1.14 4.22 24.87
N LYS A 418 -0.39 3.87 23.82
CA LYS A 418 0.76 4.62 23.27
C LYS A 418 1.14 4.15 21.85
N GLY A 419 0.21 3.51 21.14
CA GLY A 419 0.43 2.92 19.82
C GLY A 419 1.41 1.74 19.79
N HIS A 420 1.88 1.40 18.59
CA HIS A 420 2.69 0.20 18.34
C HIS A 420 4.19 0.34 18.69
N SER A 421 4.70 1.56 18.74
CA SER A 421 6.14 1.86 18.95
C SER A 421 6.48 2.08 20.42
N HIS A 422 7.78 2.07 20.79
CA HIS A 422 8.23 2.44 22.14
C HIS A 422 7.73 1.54 23.28
N TYR A 423 7.59 0.24 23.06
CA TYR A 423 7.35 -0.71 24.16
C TYR A 423 8.57 -0.77 25.10
N TRP A 424 9.78 -0.87 24.54
CA TRP A 424 11.04 -1.00 25.28
C TRP A 424 11.43 0.23 26.10
N SER A 425 10.89 1.41 25.80
CA SER A 425 11.19 2.64 26.53
C SER A 425 10.03 3.09 27.42
N ASP A 426 8.99 2.27 27.57
CA ASP A 426 7.83 2.59 28.40
C ASP A 426 8.01 1.99 29.80
N GLN A 427 8.11 2.86 30.80
CA GLN A 427 8.29 2.46 32.19
C GLN A 427 7.20 1.48 32.66
N ILE A 428 5.96 1.64 32.19
CA ILE A 428 4.87 0.74 32.58
C ILE A 428 5.09 -0.68 32.04
N VAL A 429 5.69 -0.81 30.86
CA VAL A 429 6.05 -2.13 30.30
C VAL A 429 7.15 -2.76 31.14
N TRP A 430 8.15 -1.98 31.57
CA TRP A 430 9.19 -2.44 32.50
C TRP A 430 8.64 -2.84 33.87
N ASP A 431 7.67 -2.09 34.40
CA ASP A 431 7.01 -2.42 35.65
C ASP A 431 6.23 -3.73 35.53
N GLN A 432 5.64 -4.03 34.36
CA GLN A 432 5.06 -5.35 34.09
C GLN A 432 6.13 -6.44 34.04
N PHE A 433 7.28 -6.21 33.41
CA PHE A 433 8.37 -7.19 33.43
C PHE A 433 8.84 -7.51 34.85
N LYS A 434 8.92 -6.51 35.74
CA LYS A 434 9.23 -6.70 37.16
C LYS A 434 8.16 -7.51 37.88
N LYS A 435 6.88 -7.16 37.70
CA LYS A 435 5.74 -7.89 38.31
C LYS A 435 5.68 -9.35 37.88
N LEU A 436 6.01 -9.62 36.62
CA LEU A 436 6.05 -10.96 36.04
C LEU A 436 7.36 -11.71 36.33
N LYS A 437 8.28 -11.10 37.10
CA LYS A 437 9.59 -11.67 37.46
C LYS A 437 10.38 -12.15 36.22
N ILE A 438 10.34 -11.38 35.14
CA ILE A 438 11.04 -11.73 33.89
C ILE A 438 12.56 -11.73 34.06
N PHE A 439 13.08 -10.81 34.88
CA PHE A 439 14.52 -10.57 35.07
C PHE A 439 15.02 -10.88 36.49
N SER A 440 14.13 -11.06 37.46
CA SER A 440 14.49 -11.28 38.86
C SER A 440 14.54 -12.78 39.16
N ASP A 441 15.47 -13.21 40.00
CA ASP A 441 15.54 -14.57 40.51
C ASP A 441 14.52 -14.80 41.64
#